data_AF-A0AAV1MCF4-F1
#
_entry.id   AF-A0AAV1MCF4-F1
#
_cell.length_a   1.000
_cell.length_b   1.000
_cell.length_c   1.000
_cell.angle_alpha   90.00
_cell.angle_beta   90.00
_cell.angle_gamma   90.00
#
_symmetry.space_group_name_H-M   'P 1'
#
loop_
_entity.id
_entity.type
_entity.pdbx_description
1 polymer ?
#
loop_
_entity_poly.entity_id
_entity_poly.type
_entity_poly.pdbx_seq_one_letter_code
_entity_poly.pdbx_strand_id
1 'polypeptide(L)'
;MKVLQICLIIQIFKLKALQAVIPECNLNPCEVFEMLTLGRRTGDPKNIGLCTNDMQWRRLDRRLRAMEQPAWTISLGQSRWRQCAKSVCRCDAVHQSLNCWRAGLIVLTPDIIIPADLHTIDLGTNKLRTLHKTTFKDMRSLTELDMFDNHLEYLPSGIFDSLINLRILRLQRNYLEEIDSETFRWTKNLFHVDLSNNLLYTLPERLFANNSLLETIDISNNQIVYIPSNTFMGLESLLILDLSKNKIQEIENGTFPMKKLQVLKLSENKISNITDNAFKSLFSLETLLLYKNKIKKIPPKLFSNLKCLTFLDLSNNNLMSFTGLEFQNLHLLRNLDLKENFLTQIPNDTFANCTNLETLDLSKNKLRFLNASTFRGLGKLISLVLSENQLYEVHFKTFSTLKNLTTLYIDNNMFPSLPSRTLDYMPKLENVKLSNNPWHCDCHTLYISAWVRLNEMKIWDYSPTCISPWYLEGHFLKKLKFPELCSGQWASMVNLSPRLPMQQLLALNVTVNRKPQRSLGDDEDVTSEDQWK
;
A
#
# COMPACT_ATOMS: atom_id res chain seq x y z
N MET A 1 46.03 -21.67 3.42
CA MET A 1 45.13 -22.81 3.73
C MET A 1 43.91 -22.92 2.82
N LYS A 2 43.07 -21.88 2.64
CA LYS A 2 41.86 -21.96 1.78
C LYS A 2 42.15 -22.17 0.27
N VAL A 3 43.24 -21.62 -0.26
CA VAL A 3 43.66 -21.84 -1.67
C VAL A 3 44.17 -23.27 -1.91
N LEU A 4 44.84 -23.87 -0.91
CA LEU A 4 45.30 -25.27 -0.95
C LEU A 4 44.13 -26.25 -0.93
N GLN A 5 43.05 -25.93 -0.21
CA GLN A 5 41.84 -26.75 -0.15
C GLN A 5 41.08 -26.76 -1.49
N ILE A 6 41.05 -25.62 -2.19
CA ILE A 6 40.52 -25.51 -3.56
C ILE A 6 41.37 -26.30 -4.56
N CYS A 7 42.71 -26.23 -4.46
CA CYS A 7 43.60 -27.07 -5.28
C CYS A 7 43.40 -28.57 -5.04
N LEU A 8 43.19 -28.98 -3.78
CA LEU A 8 42.91 -30.39 -3.44
C LEU A 8 41.57 -30.87 -4.04
N ILE A 9 40.54 -30.02 -4.05
CA ILE A 9 39.24 -30.36 -4.65
C ILE A 9 39.36 -30.51 -6.18
N ILE A 10 40.17 -29.67 -6.83
CA ILE A 10 40.49 -29.80 -8.27
C ILE A 10 41.28 -31.09 -8.54
N GLN A 11 42.21 -31.46 -7.68
CA GLN A 11 42.93 -32.75 -7.76
C GLN A 11 41.97 -33.94 -7.65
N ILE A 12 41.01 -33.90 -6.71
CA ILE A 12 40.03 -34.98 -6.50
C ILE A 12 39.07 -35.12 -7.69
N PHE A 13 38.64 -34.00 -8.32
CA PHE A 13 37.79 -34.04 -9.51
C PHE A 13 38.51 -34.50 -10.79
N LYS A 14 39.82 -34.21 -10.95
CA LYS A 14 40.61 -34.68 -12.10
C LYS A 14 41.09 -36.13 -11.98
N LEU A 15 41.24 -36.68 -10.77
CA LEU A 15 41.69 -38.07 -10.55
C LEU A 15 40.74 -39.15 -11.10
N LYS A 16 39.48 -38.81 -11.43
CA LYS A 16 38.55 -39.75 -12.09
C LYS A 16 38.57 -39.69 -13.62
N ALA A 17 39.29 -38.75 -14.24
CA ALA A 17 39.15 -38.48 -15.67
C ALA A 17 40.41 -38.62 -16.53
N LEU A 18 41.64 -38.63 -16.00
CA LEU A 18 42.83 -38.88 -16.82
C LEU A 18 43.99 -39.49 -16.00
N GLN A 19 44.49 -40.65 -16.45
CA GLN A 19 45.84 -41.12 -16.16
C GLN A 19 46.84 -40.23 -16.92
N ALA A 20 47.25 -39.11 -16.34
CA ALA A 20 48.40 -38.35 -16.83
C ALA A 20 49.06 -37.57 -15.69
N VAL A 21 50.34 -37.84 -15.48
CA VAL A 21 51.24 -37.09 -14.60
C VAL A 21 51.47 -35.71 -15.24
N ILE A 22 51.12 -34.62 -14.54
CA ILE A 22 51.46 -33.25 -14.94
C ILE A 22 51.92 -32.47 -13.69
N PRO A 23 52.96 -31.60 -13.79
CA PRO A 23 53.66 -30.99 -12.66
C PRO A 23 52.91 -29.78 -12.08
N GLU A 24 53.24 -29.46 -10.82
CA GLU A 24 52.93 -28.24 -10.04
C GLU A 24 51.78 -27.33 -10.52
N CYS A 25 50.67 -27.34 -9.76
CA CYS A 25 49.53 -26.43 -9.94
C CYS A 25 49.88 -24.98 -9.61
N ASN A 26 50.36 -24.21 -10.60
CA ASN A 26 50.40 -22.76 -10.59
C ASN A 26 49.22 -22.16 -11.37
N LEU A 27 48.00 -22.39 -10.91
CA LEU A 27 46.80 -21.75 -11.48
C LEU A 27 46.27 -20.67 -10.54
N ASN A 28 46.00 -19.49 -11.08
CA ASN A 28 45.38 -18.39 -10.34
C ASN A 28 43.88 -18.70 -10.11
N PRO A 29 43.30 -18.41 -8.92
CA PRO A 29 41.86 -18.53 -8.65
C PRO A 29 40.94 -17.99 -9.76
N CYS A 30 41.35 -16.94 -10.49
CA CYS A 30 40.61 -16.39 -11.62
C CYS A 30 40.58 -17.33 -12.86
N GLU A 31 41.66 -18.07 -13.12
CA GLU A 31 41.74 -19.01 -14.24
C GLU A 31 40.88 -20.25 -13.99
N VAL A 32 40.80 -20.68 -12.72
CA VAL A 32 39.89 -21.75 -12.27
C VAL A 32 38.43 -21.33 -12.45
N PHE A 33 38.11 -20.06 -12.15
CA PHE A 33 36.77 -19.50 -12.32
C PHE A 33 36.32 -19.50 -13.78
N GLU A 34 37.14 -19.00 -14.71
CA GLU A 34 36.79 -19.00 -16.15
C GLU A 34 36.59 -20.42 -16.71
N MET A 35 37.37 -21.40 -16.26
CA MET A 35 37.21 -22.79 -16.69
C MET A 35 35.90 -23.43 -16.19
N LEU A 36 35.42 -23.06 -15.01
CA LEU A 36 34.20 -23.61 -14.42
C LEU A 36 32.91 -22.94 -14.91
N THR A 37 32.96 -21.65 -15.31
CA THR A 37 31.76 -20.90 -15.69
C THR A 37 31.54 -20.78 -17.20
N LEU A 38 32.59 -20.80 -18.03
CA LEU A 38 32.48 -20.41 -19.45
C LEU A 38 32.77 -21.52 -20.47
N GLY A 39 33.29 -22.69 -20.08
CA GLY A 39 33.49 -23.81 -21.02
C GLY A 39 34.29 -23.45 -22.28
N ARG A 40 35.23 -22.50 -22.21
CA ARG A 40 36.00 -22.02 -23.38
C ARG A 40 37.29 -22.82 -23.58
N ARG A 41 37.54 -23.23 -24.84
CA ARG A 41 38.82 -23.76 -25.31
C ARG A 41 39.83 -22.62 -25.45
N THR A 42 41.08 -22.94 -25.14
CA THR A 42 42.25 -22.05 -25.13
C THR A 42 42.54 -21.44 -26.51
N GLY A 43 42.50 -20.11 -26.61
CA GLY A 43 43.02 -19.38 -27.77
C GLY A 43 42.20 -18.15 -28.18
N ASP A 44 42.17 -17.10 -27.35
CA ASP A 44 41.91 -15.71 -27.81
C ASP A 44 42.46 -14.70 -26.77
N PRO A 45 42.84 -13.47 -27.17
CA PRO A 45 43.82 -12.67 -26.44
C PRO A 45 43.22 -11.86 -25.27
N LYS A 46 44.03 -11.82 -24.20
CA LYS A 46 44.06 -10.93 -23.04
C LYS A 46 43.09 -9.74 -23.08
N ASN A 47 41.98 -9.88 -22.36
CA ASN A 47 41.29 -8.74 -21.75
C ASN A 47 41.37 -8.92 -20.23
N ILE A 48 42.44 -8.39 -19.63
CA ILE A 48 42.62 -8.32 -18.17
C ILE A 48 41.70 -7.18 -17.68
N GLY A 49 40.40 -7.45 -17.71
CA GLY A 49 39.40 -6.69 -16.99
C GLY A 49 39.37 -7.22 -15.57
N LEU A 50 39.72 -6.34 -14.64
CA LEU A 50 39.67 -6.56 -13.20
C LEU A 50 38.47 -7.43 -12.80
N CYS A 51 38.71 -8.44 -11.96
CA CYS A 51 37.66 -9.11 -11.18
C CYS A 51 36.62 -8.07 -10.78
N THR A 52 35.44 -8.14 -11.38
CA THR A 52 34.34 -7.23 -11.07
C THR A 52 33.79 -7.60 -9.70
N ASN A 53 34.50 -7.08 -8.70
CA ASN A 53 34.10 -6.51 -7.42
C ASN A 53 33.23 -7.37 -6.51
N ASP A 54 33.85 -7.93 -5.44
CA ASP A 54 33.34 -8.42 -4.13
C ASP A 54 32.01 -9.21 -4.12
N MET A 55 30.94 -8.68 -4.69
CA MET A 55 29.62 -9.29 -4.83
C MET A 55 29.64 -10.63 -5.59
N GLN A 56 30.40 -10.75 -6.68
CA GLN A 56 30.54 -12.02 -7.41
C GLN A 56 31.27 -13.09 -6.58
N TRP A 57 32.29 -12.69 -5.81
CA TRP A 57 33.02 -13.57 -4.90
C TRP A 57 32.16 -14.01 -3.73
N ARG A 58 31.40 -13.09 -3.10
CA ARG A 58 30.45 -13.43 -2.02
C ARG A 58 29.37 -14.39 -2.49
N ARG A 59 28.89 -14.24 -3.73
CA ARG A 59 27.92 -15.16 -4.35
C ARG A 59 28.53 -16.55 -4.55
N LEU A 60 29.73 -16.62 -5.14
CA LEU A 60 30.44 -17.90 -5.33
C LEU A 60 30.76 -18.59 -4.00
N ASP A 61 31.26 -17.84 -3.02
CA ASP A 61 31.59 -18.34 -1.68
C ASP A 61 30.36 -18.94 -0.98
N ARG A 62 29.20 -18.29 -1.06
CA ARG A 62 27.93 -18.84 -0.56
C ARG A 62 27.55 -20.16 -1.23
N ARG A 63 27.71 -20.25 -2.56
CA ARG A 63 27.44 -21.48 -3.32
C ARG A 63 28.41 -22.61 -2.96
N LEU A 64 29.70 -22.30 -2.79
CA LEU A 64 30.71 -23.28 -2.37
C LEU A 64 30.44 -23.78 -0.96
N ARG A 65 30.11 -22.89 -0.01
CA ARG A 65 29.73 -23.27 1.36
C ARG A 65 28.55 -24.23 1.40
N ALA A 66 27.59 -24.08 0.48
CA ALA A 66 26.43 -24.97 0.37
C ALA A 66 26.79 -26.39 -0.11
N MET A 67 27.78 -26.52 -1.01
CA MET A 67 28.24 -27.80 -1.54
C MET A 67 28.98 -28.65 -0.50
N GLU A 68 29.56 -28.01 0.51
CA GLU A 68 30.30 -28.68 1.60
C GLU A 68 29.41 -29.01 2.81
N GLN A 69 28.14 -28.57 2.82
CA GLN A 69 27.27 -28.87 3.95
C GLN A 69 26.89 -30.36 3.99
N PRO A 70 26.85 -30.97 5.18
CA PRO A 70 26.20 -32.25 5.34
C PRO A 70 24.69 -32.08 5.16
N ALA A 71 24.03 -33.20 4.87
CA ALA A 71 22.59 -33.34 4.93
C ALA A 71 22.24 -34.44 5.94
N TRP A 72 21.09 -34.27 6.60
CA TRP A 72 20.52 -35.32 7.44
C TRP A 72 20.19 -36.59 6.64
N THR A 73 20.04 -37.71 7.34
CA THR A 73 19.80 -39.00 6.68
C THR A 73 18.30 -39.24 6.53
N ILE A 74 17.85 -39.38 5.28
CA ILE A 74 16.46 -39.73 4.96
C ILE A 74 16.31 -41.26 5.00
N SER A 75 15.46 -41.77 5.88
CA SER A 75 15.28 -43.21 6.14
C SER A 75 13.95 -43.72 5.60
N LEU A 76 14.03 -44.81 4.84
CA LEU A 76 12.89 -45.61 4.35
C LEU A 76 12.62 -46.85 5.23
N GLY A 77 13.42 -47.06 6.27
CA GLY A 77 13.33 -48.25 7.12
C GLY A 77 12.02 -48.33 7.91
N GLN A 78 11.64 -49.55 8.34
CA GLN A 78 10.45 -49.75 9.17
C GLN A 78 10.56 -49.07 10.54
N SER A 79 11.77 -48.96 11.09
CA SER A 79 12.05 -48.31 12.37
C SER A 79 12.34 -46.80 12.26
N ARG A 80 12.13 -46.17 11.09
CA ARG A 80 12.52 -44.76 10.82
C ARG A 80 11.96 -43.77 11.84
N TRP A 81 10.70 -43.91 12.24
CA TRP A 81 10.06 -43.05 13.23
C TRP A 81 10.66 -43.21 14.63
N ARG A 82 11.04 -44.44 15.01
CA ARG A 82 11.74 -44.70 16.28
C ARG A 82 13.17 -44.16 16.26
N GLN A 83 13.83 -44.17 15.10
CA GLN A 83 15.16 -43.57 14.92
C GLN A 83 15.08 -42.03 14.99
N CYS A 84 14.07 -41.43 14.36
CA CYS A 84 13.80 -40.00 14.40
C CYS A 84 13.56 -39.48 15.82
N ALA A 85 12.79 -40.23 16.63
CA ALA A 85 12.51 -39.90 18.03
C ALA A 85 13.76 -39.87 18.94
N LYS A 86 14.91 -40.39 18.49
CA LYS A 86 16.20 -40.29 19.20
C LYS A 86 16.98 -39.03 18.86
N SER A 87 16.52 -38.26 17.87
CA SER A 87 17.17 -37.01 17.46
C SER A 87 16.82 -35.84 18.39
N VAL A 88 17.47 -34.70 18.17
CA VAL A 88 17.17 -33.44 18.87
C VAL A 88 15.76 -32.92 18.54
N CYS A 89 15.21 -33.34 17.40
CA CYS A 89 13.89 -32.93 16.93
C CYS A 89 12.79 -33.86 17.44
N ARG A 90 11.59 -33.30 17.61
CA ARG A 90 10.38 -34.06 17.97
C ARG A 90 9.73 -34.60 16.71
N CYS A 91 9.57 -35.92 16.65
CA CYS A 91 8.94 -36.60 15.52
C CYS A 91 7.58 -37.16 15.94
N ASP A 92 6.55 -36.91 15.14
CA ASP A 92 5.20 -37.42 15.34
C ASP A 92 4.81 -38.34 14.18
N ALA A 93 4.75 -39.64 14.46
CA ALA A 93 4.41 -40.65 13.47
C ALA A 93 2.92 -40.63 13.08
N VAL A 94 2.04 -40.08 13.92
CA VAL A 94 0.59 -40.04 13.67
C VAL A 94 0.28 -38.95 12.64
N HIS A 95 0.81 -37.76 12.85
CA HIS A 95 0.64 -36.62 11.94
C HIS A 95 1.71 -36.54 10.85
N GLN A 96 2.64 -37.49 10.85
CA GLN A 96 3.80 -37.54 9.97
C GLN A 96 4.54 -36.19 9.92
N SER A 97 4.87 -35.67 11.10
CA SER A 97 5.48 -34.35 11.28
C SER A 97 6.83 -34.42 11.98
N LEU A 98 7.69 -33.45 11.65
CA LEU A 98 8.98 -33.23 12.29
C LEU A 98 9.03 -31.79 12.81
N ASN A 99 9.24 -31.62 14.10
CA ASN A 99 9.40 -30.32 14.74
C ASN A 99 10.80 -30.18 15.37
N CYS A 100 11.60 -29.30 14.81
CA CYS A 100 12.92 -28.89 15.29
C CYS A 100 12.92 -27.41 15.73
N TRP A 101 11.75 -26.85 16.08
CA TRP A 101 11.62 -25.45 16.46
C TRP A 101 12.49 -25.14 17.68
N ARG A 102 13.31 -24.07 17.56
CA ARG A 102 14.24 -23.65 18.63
C ARG A 102 15.20 -24.75 19.12
N ALA A 103 15.52 -25.73 18.28
CA ALA A 103 16.48 -26.78 18.61
C ALA A 103 17.94 -26.30 18.63
N GLY A 104 18.21 -25.06 18.20
CA GLY A 104 19.56 -24.49 18.17
C GLY A 104 20.43 -25.05 17.04
N LEU A 105 19.81 -25.59 15.99
CA LEU A 105 20.50 -26.23 14.87
C LEU A 105 21.34 -25.22 14.08
N ILE A 106 22.62 -25.52 13.89
CA ILE A 106 23.54 -24.73 13.06
C ILE A 106 23.72 -25.38 11.68
N VAL A 107 23.62 -26.71 11.64
CA VAL A 107 23.78 -27.54 10.45
C VAL A 107 22.92 -28.80 10.60
N LEU A 108 22.47 -29.39 9.48
CA LEU A 108 21.70 -30.63 9.46
C LEU A 108 22.65 -31.81 9.24
N THR A 109 23.07 -32.45 10.33
CA THR A 109 24.07 -33.52 10.31
C THR A 109 23.47 -34.90 10.00
N PRO A 110 24.25 -35.86 9.48
CA PRO A 110 23.72 -37.17 9.08
C PRO A 110 23.21 -38.05 10.23
N ASP A 111 23.60 -37.77 11.48
CA ASP A 111 23.09 -38.43 12.69
C ASP A 111 21.61 -38.10 12.97
N ILE A 112 21.10 -37.01 12.42
CA ILE A 112 19.67 -36.71 12.43
C ILE A 112 19.02 -37.59 11.36
N ILE A 113 18.26 -38.59 11.79
CA ILE A 113 17.55 -39.51 10.89
C ILE A 113 16.10 -39.05 10.77
N ILE A 114 15.65 -38.75 9.55
CA ILE A 114 14.28 -38.30 9.28
C ILE A 114 13.51 -39.31 8.41
N PRO A 115 12.20 -39.51 8.64
CA PRO A 115 11.35 -40.36 7.79
C PRO A 115 11.14 -39.75 6.40
N ALA A 116 11.20 -40.56 5.35
CA ALA A 116 10.95 -40.09 3.97
C ALA A 116 9.49 -39.70 3.70
N ASP A 117 8.55 -40.20 4.51
CA ASP A 117 7.09 -40.02 4.40
C ASP A 117 6.56 -38.86 5.24
N LEU A 118 7.41 -37.89 5.58
CA LEU A 118 7.02 -36.66 6.27
C LEU A 118 6.09 -35.80 5.40
N HIS A 119 5.03 -35.27 6.02
CA HIS A 119 4.13 -34.28 5.44
C HIS A 119 4.49 -32.86 5.87
N THR A 120 5.00 -32.69 7.10
CA THR A 120 5.34 -31.37 7.63
C THR A 120 6.71 -31.38 8.29
N ILE A 121 7.49 -30.32 8.03
CA ILE A 121 8.78 -30.07 8.65
C ILE A 121 8.80 -28.64 9.17
N ASP A 122 9.11 -28.49 10.46
CA ASP A 122 9.35 -27.21 11.11
C ASP A 122 10.81 -27.11 11.56
N LEU A 123 11.60 -26.30 10.86
CA LEU A 123 12.98 -25.93 11.18
C LEU A 123 13.06 -24.48 11.71
N GLY A 124 11.95 -23.90 12.15
CA GLY A 124 11.85 -22.50 12.52
C GLY A 124 12.71 -22.10 13.72
N THR A 125 13.15 -20.85 13.75
CA THR A 125 13.94 -20.27 14.87
C THR A 125 15.21 -21.07 15.17
N ASN A 126 16.08 -21.23 14.18
CA ASN A 126 17.36 -21.93 14.30
C ASN A 126 18.52 -21.04 13.81
N LYS A 127 19.70 -21.62 13.63
CA LYS A 127 20.93 -20.94 13.21
C LYS A 127 21.48 -21.47 11.88
N LEU A 128 20.62 -22.04 11.04
CA LEU A 128 21.00 -22.62 9.75
C LEU A 128 21.45 -21.50 8.81
N ARG A 129 22.66 -21.62 8.27
CA ARG A 129 23.22 -20.61 7.32
C ARG A 129 23.12 -21.00 5.87
N THR A 130 23.21 -22.29 5.60
CA THR A 130 23.19 -22.85 4.26
C THR A 130 22.75 -24.32 4.37
N LEU A 131 22.25 -24.85 3.27
CA LEU A 131 21.74 -26.21 3.16
C LEU A 131 22.43 -26.89 1.98
N HIS A 132 22.63 -28.20 2.06
CA HIS A 132 23.06 -28.96 0.90
C HIS A 132 21.87 -29.18 -0.05
N LYS A 133 22.12 -29.24 -1.38
CA LYS A 133 21.04 -29.43 -2.38
C LYS A 133 20.22 -30.72 -2.17
N THR A 134 20.80 -31.73 -1.53
CA THR A 134 20.15 -33.02 -1.27
C THR A 134 19.39 -33.07 0.06
N THR A 135 19.32 -31.96 0.81
CA THR A 135 18.68 -31.92 2.13
C THR A 135 17.25 -32.46 2.09
N PHE A 136 16.47 -32.12 1.06
CA PHE A 136 15.08 -32.57 0.93
C PHE A 136 14.88 -33.54 -0.25
N LYS A 137 15.94 -34.26 -0.62
CA LYS A 137 15.90 -35.18 -1.77
C LYS A 137 14.86 -36.29 -1.54
N ASP A 138 14.07 -36.58 -2.56
CA ASP A 138 13.06 -37.66 -2.57
C ASP A 138 11.91 -37.51 -1.54
N MET A 139 11.79 -36.36 -0.85
CA MET A 139 10.70 -36.08 0.11
C MET A 139 9.39 -35.68 -0.58
N ARG A 140 8.84 -36.58 -1.42
CA ARG A 140 7.69 -36.27 -2.29
C ARG A 140 6.37 -36.08 -1.55
N SER A 141 6.24 -36.60 -0.33
CA SER A 141 5.02 -36.46 0.50
C SER A 141 4.93 -35.12 1.23
N LEU A 142 6.01 -34.32 1.23
CA LEU A 142 6.06 -33.10 2.01
C LEU A 142 5.09 -32.05 1.45
N THR A 143 4.20 -31.55 2.31
CA THR A 143 3.21 -30.53 1.99
C THR A 143 3.54 -29.19 2.63
N GLU A 144 4.21 -29.17 3.79
CA GLU A 144 4.59 -27.94 4.48
C GLU A 144 6.05 -27.98 4.90
N LEU A 145 6.78 -26.93 4.53
CA LEU A 145 8.18 -26.75 4.90
C LEU A 145 8.35 -25.38 5.52
N ASP A 146 8.71 -25.37 6.79
CA ASP A 146 8.97 -24.16 7.54
C ASP A 146 10.46 -24.03 7.89
N MET A 147 11.06 -22.91 7.50
CA MET A 147 12.45 -22.55 7.76
C MET A 147 12.54 -21.08 8.22
N PHE A 148 11.48 -20.53 8.82
CA PHE A 148 11.46 -19.14 9.29
C PHE A 148 12.52 -18.84 10.37
N ASP A 149 12.95 -17.58 10.49
CA ASP A 149 13.87 -17.09 11.52
C ASP A 149 15.14 -17.95 11.65
N ASN A 150 15.84 -18.08 10.52
CA ASN A 150 17.13 -18.74 10.41
C ASN A 150 18.17 -17.75 9.87
N HIS A 151 19.37 -18.24 9.52
CA HIS A 151 20.44 -17.40 8.97
C HIS A 151 20.72 -17.73 7.50
N LEU A 152 19.72 -18.22 6.74
CA LEU A 152 19.93 -18.70 5.38
C LEU A 152 20.34 -17.54 4.46
N GLU A 153 21.55 -17.62 3.91
CA GLU A 153 22.10 -16.59 2.99
C GLU A 153 21.87 -16.93 1.51
N TYR A 154 21.61 -18.21 1.20
CA TYR A 154 21.49 -18.75 -0.16
C TYR A 154 20.71 -20.07 -0.16
N LEU A 155 19.87 -20.26 -1.19
CA LEU A 155 19.20 -21.53 -1.50
C LEU A 155 19.90 -22.20 -2.69
N PRO A 156 20.42 -23.43 -2.54
CA PRO A 156 20.98 -24.18 -3.66
C PRO A 156 19.96 -24.39 -4.76
N SER A 157 20.40 -24.24 -6.02
CA SER A 157 19.58 -24.57 -7.19
C SER A 157 19.12 -26.03 -7.09
N GLY A 158 17.81 -26.24 -7.23
CA GLY A 158 17.17 -27.56 -7.18
C GLY A 158 16.89 -28.13 -5.78
N ILE A 159 17.09 -27.35 -4.70
CA ILE A 159 16.82 -27.82 -3.32
C ILE A 159 15.36 -28.28 -3.12
N PHE A 160 14.41 -27.78 -3.92
CA PHE A 160 12.99 -28.12 -3.85
C PHE A 160 12.50 -29.03 -4.98
N ASP A 161 13.37 -29.55 -5.86
CA ASP A 161 12.98 -30.30 -7.06
C ASP A 161 12.15 -31.56 -6.76
N SER A 162 12.39 -32.19 -5.61
CA SER A 162 11.66 -33.39 -5.17
C SER A 162 10.32 -33.08 -4.50
N LEU A 163 10.06 -31.83 -4.12
CA LEU A 163 8.94 -31.42 -3.27
C LEU A 163 7.67 -31.14 -4.08
N ILE A 164 7.28 -32.10 -4.91
CA ILE A 164 6.20 -31.94 -5.90
C ILE A 164 4.82 -31.68 -5.26
N ASN A 165 4.60 -32.10 -4.01
CA ASN A 165 3.36 -31.89 -3.26
C ASN A 165 3.43 -30.72 -2.28
N LEU A 166 4.51 -29.94 -2.29
CA LEU A 166 4.66 -28.81 -1.38
C LEU A 166 3.59 -27.76 -1.65
N ARG A 167 2.87 -27.38 -0.59
CA ARG A 167 1.81 -26.38 -0.60
C ARG A 167 2.22 -25.12 0.13
N ILE A 168 2.92 -25.25 1.26
CA ILE A 168 3.28 -24.11 2.11
C ILE A 168 4.80 -24.09 2.27
N LEU A 169 5.41 -22.96 1.90
CA LEU A 169 6.83 -22.71 2.10
C LEU A 169 7.01 -21.40 2.86
N ARG A 170 7.67 -21.49 4.02
CA ARG A 170 7.97 -20.35 4.89
C ARG A 170 9.48 -20.18 5.04
N LEU A 171 9.97 -19.04 4.58
CA LEU A 171 11.40 -18.68 4.51
C LEU A 171 11.64 -17.28 5.09
N GLN A 172 10.66 -16.71 5.77
CA GLN A 172 10.74 -15.37 6.32
C GLN A 172 11.78 -15.21 7.40
N ARG A 173 12.27 -13.98 7.59
CA ARG A 173 13.30 -13.63 8.58
C ARG A 173 14.58 -14.46 8.39
N ASN A 174 15.07 -14.50 7.15
CA ASN A 174 16.38 -15.05 6.79
C ASN A 174 17.24 -13.94 6.16
N TYR A 175 18.38 -14.29 5.56
CA TYR A 175 19.30 -13.34 4.92
C TYR A 175 19.45 -13.62 3.41
N LEU A 176 18.38 -14.11 2.77
CA LEU A 176 18.40 -14.42 1.34
C LEU A 176 18.57 -13.14 0.54
N GLU A 177 19.64 -13.03 -0.23
CA GLU A 177 19.88 -11.88 -1.11
C GLU A 177 19.40 -12.10 -2.55
N GLU A 178 19.25 -13.36 -2.95
CA GLU A 178 18.79 -13.76 -4.28
C GLU A 178 18.00 -15.06 -4.24
N ILE A 179 17.20 -15.28 -5.28
CA ILE A 179 16.48 -16.53 -5.55
C ILE A 179 16.76 -16.90 -7.00
N ASP A 180 17.02 -18.19 -7.23
CA ASP A 180 17.24 -18.76 -8.56
C ASP A 180 15.90 -18.86 -9.33
N SER A 181 15.89 -18.60 -10.64
CA SER A 181 14.67 -18.60 -11.46
C SER A 181 13.95 -19.95 -11.48
N GLU A 182 14.69 -21.05 -11.26
CA GLU A 182 14.15 -22.40 -11.30
C GLU A 182 13.71 -22.91 -9.93
N THR A 183 13.85 -22.11 -8.86
CA THR A 183 13.61 -22.53 -7.46
C THR A 183 12.24 -23.18 -7.26
N PHE A 184 11.20 -22.68 -7.93
CA PHE A 184 9.81 -23.17 -7.79
C PHE A 184 9.28 -23.95 -9.00
N ARG A 185 10.15 -24.34 -9.95
CA ARG A 185 9.76 -24.95 -11.22
C ARG A 185 8.94 -26.24 -11.07
N TRP A 186 9.28 -27.05 -10.06
CA TRP A 186 8.70 -28.38 -9.84
C TRP A 186 7.65 -28.42 -8.72
N THR A 187 7.56 -27.38 -7.89
CA THR A 187 6.62 -27.29 -6.75
C THR A 187 5.26 -26.73 -7.20
N LYS A 188 4.61 -27.44 -8.12
CA LYS A 188 3.38 -26.97 -8.81
C LYS A 188 2.17 -26.79 -7.89
N ASN A 189 2.16 -27.47 -6.75
CA ASN A 189 1.08 -27.43 -5.77
C ASN A 189 1.23 -26.34 -4.71
N LEU A 190 2.22 -25.45 -4.88
CA LEU A 190 2.41 -24.32 -3.98
C LEU A 190 1.15 -23.47 -3.91
N PHE A 191 0.80 -23.12 -2.68
CA PHE A 191 -0.40 -22.39 -2.29
C PHE A 191 -0.03 -21.10 -1.53
N HIS A 192 0.98 -21.18 -0.67
CA HIS A 192 1.49 -20.07 0.13
C HIS A 192 3.03 -20.05 0.11
N VAL A 193 3.60 -18.88 -0.20
CA VAL A 193 5.04 -18.63 -0.12
C VAL A 193 5.28 -17.36 0.68
N ASP A 194 6.02 -17.48 1.77
CA ASP A 194 6.48 -16.35 2.59
C ASP A 194 8.00 -16.21 2.49
N LEU A 195 8.43 -15.14 1.83
CA LEU A 195 9.81 -14.69 1.65
C LEU A 195 10.06 -13.35 2.35
N SER A 196 9.15 -12.92 3.21
CA SER A 196 9.23 -11.62 3.86
C SER A 196 10.46 -11.48 4.77
N ASN A 197 10.88 -10.26 5.07
CA ASN A 197 11.99 -10.01 6.00
C ASN A 197 13.29 -10.73 5.56
N ASN A 198 13.65 -10.61 4.29
CA ASN A 198 14.91 -11.09 3.72
C ASN A 198 15.71 -9.91 3.14
N LEU A 199 16.72 -10.19 2.32
CA LEU A 199 17.60 -9.17 1.72
C LEU A 199 17.51 -9.17 0.19
N LEU A 200 16.39 -9.62 -0.38
CA LEU A 200 16.23 -9.78 -1.82
C LEU A 200 16.32 -8.43 -2.54
N TYR A 201 17.22 -8.31 -3.52
CA TYR A 201 17.41 -7.07 -4.28
C TYR A 201 16.56 -6.98 -5.55
N THR A 202 16.18 -8.13 -6.11
CA THR A 202 15.32 -8.26 -7.30
C THR A 202 14.63 -9.62 -7.28
N LEU A 203 13.65 -9.80 -8.17
CA LEU A 203 13.04 -11.10 -8.46
C LEU A 203 13.40 -11.52 -9.89
N PRO A 204 13.77 -12.79 -10.12
CA PRO A 204 14.00 -13.29 -11.46
C PRO A 204 12.71 -13.35 -12.30
N GLU A 205 12.85 -13.21 -13.61
CA GLU A 205 11.74 -13.41 -14.54
C GLU A 205 11.18 -14.82 -14.44
N ARG A 206 9.86 -14.96 -14.62
CA ARG A 206 9.16 -16.26 -14.65
C ARG A 206 9.34 -17.12 -13.40
N LEU A 207 9.73 -16.53 -12.26
CA LEU A 207 9.95 -17.23 -11.00
C LEU A 207 8.79 -18.17 -10.61
N PHE A 208 7.55 -17.75 -10.88
CA PHE A 208 6.33 -18.49 -10.53
C PHE A 208 5.55 -19.05 -11.74
N ALA A 209 6.20 -19.19 -12.91
CA ALA A 209 5.51 -19.54 -14.16
C ALA A 209 4.71 -20.85 -14.11
N ASN A 210 5.10 -21.78 -13.24
CA ASN A 210 4.49 -23.10 -13.12
C ASN A 210 3.61 -23.27 -11.86
N ASN A 211 3.37 -22.20 -11.09
CA ASN A 211 2.72 -22.25 -9.78
C ASN A 211 1.32 -21.62 -9.83
N SER A 212 0.44 -22.13 -10.71
CA SER A 212 -0.90 -21.56 -10.97
C SER A 212 -1.87 -21.66 -9.78
N LEU A 213 -1.55 -22.50 -8.79
CA LEU A 213 -2.33 -22.69 -7.56
C LEU A 213 -1.91 -21.77 -6.40
N LEU A 214 -0.87 -20.94 -6.58
CA LEU A 214 -0.46 -19.97 -5.55
C LEU A 214 -1.58 -18.97 -5.31
N GLU A 215 -2.03 -18.87 -4.06
CA GLU A 215 -3.03 -17.90 -3.62
C GLU A 215 -2.41 -16.72 -2.90
N THR A 216 -1.29 -16.95 -2.20
CA THR A 216 -0.69 -15.94 -1.33
C THR A 216 0.84 -15.91 -1.48
N ILE A 217 1.37 -14.72 -1.73
CA ILE A 217 2.80 -14.47 -1.83
C ILE A 217 3.12 -13.25 -0.95
N ASP A 218 3.99 -13.44 0.04
CA ASP A 218 4.54 -12.36 0.85
C ASP A 218 6.04 -12.21 0.55
N ILE A 219 6.42 -11.06 0.00
CA ILE A 219 7.82 -10.68 -0.26
C ILE A 219 8.09 -9.31 0.40
N SER A 220 7.32 -8.96 1.43
CA SER A 220 7.43 -7.70 2.13
C SER A 220 8.75 -7.58 2.91
N ASN A 221 9.15 -6.35 3.21
CA ASN A 221 10.37 -6.07 3.98
C ASN A 221 11.64 -6.72 3.39
N ASN A 222 11.85 -6.49 2.09
CA ASN A 222 13.05 -6.87 1.35
C ASN A 222 13.77 -5.62 0.80
N GLN A 223 14.71 -5.78 -0.13
CA GLN A 223 15.47 -4.69 -0.74
C GLN A 223 15.14 -4.51 -2.23
N ILE A 224 13.97 -4.97 -2.68
CA ILE A 224 13.63 -5.05 -4.10
C ILE A 224 13.52 -3.64 -4.69
N VAL A 225 14.30 -3.37 -5.74
CA VAL A 225 14.31 -2.07 -6.41
C VAL A 225 13.44 -2.04 -7.67
N TYR A 226 13.39 -3.17 -8.38
CA TYR A 226 12.68 -3.34 -9.65
C TYR A 226 12.01 -4.71 -9.69
N ILE A 227 10.87 -4.79 -10.37
CA ILE A 227 10.14 -6.03 -10.62
C ILE A 227 10.05 -6.22 -12.13
N PRO A 228 10.75 -7.21 -12.71
CA PRO A 228 10.60 -7.54 -14.12
C PRO A 228 9.14 -7.83 -14.48
N SER A 229 8.68 -7.34 -15.63
CA SER A 229 7.28 -7.41 -16.07
C SER A 229 6.72 -8.84 -16.10
N ASN A 230 7.56 -9.84 -16.36
CA ASN A 230 7.15 -11.25 -16.45
C ASN A 230 7.41 -12.07 -15.17
N THR A 231 7.75 -11.43 -14.05
CA THR A 231 8.03 -12.12 -12.77
C THR A 231 6.85 -12.97 -12.30
N PHE A 232 5.64 -12.40 -12.37
CA PHE A 232 4.40 -13.00 -11.85
C PHE A 232 3.56 -13.67 -12.94
N MET A 233 4.17 -13.98 -14.09
CA MET A 233 3.51 -14.75 -15.15
C MET A 233 3.11 -16.14 -14.63
N GLY A 234 1.95 -16.66 -15.04
CA GLY A 234 1.45 -18.00 -14.64
C GLY A 234 0.63 -18.03 -13.34
N LEU A 235 0.58 -16.93 -12.58
CA LEU A 235 -0.18 -16.83 -11.33
C LEU A 235 -1.68 -16.60 -11.57
N GLU A 236 -2.41 -17.66 -11.88
CA GLU A 236 -3.83 -17.61 -12.23
C GLU A 236 -4.77 -17.53 -11.01
N SER A 237 -4.35 -18.04 -9.85
CA SER A 237 -5.17 -18.13 -8.63
C SER A 237 -4.75 -17.15 -7.53
N LEU A 238 -3.76 -16.28 -7.78
CA LEU A 238 -3.23 -15.39 -6.74
C LEU A 238 -4.27 -14.40 -6.26
N LEU A 239 -4.49 -14.37 -4.95
CA LEU A 239 -5.44 -13.49 -4.26
C LEU A 239 -4.73 -12.36 -3.52
N ILE A 240 -3.59 -12.66 -2.88
CA ILE A 240 -2.85 -11.71 -2.05
C ILE A 240 -1.38 -11.65 -2.48
N LEU A 241 -0.93 -10.44 -2.79
CA LEU A 241 0.47 -10.13 -3.06
C LEU A 241 0.93 -8.98 -2.15
N ASP A 242 1.88 -9.29 -1.26
CA ASP A 242 2.52 -8.30 -0.39
C ASP A 242 3.94 -7.99 -0.87
N LEU A 243 4.14 -6.76 -1.34
CA LEU A 243 5.42 -6.19 -1.77
C LEU A 243 5.76 -4.95 -0.92
N SER A 244 5.10 -4.77 0.22
CA SER A 244 5.32 -3.61 1.09
C SER A 244 6.73 -3.56 1.67
N LYS A 245 7.19 -2.38 2.10
CA LYS A 245 8.50 -2.18 2.74
C LYS A 245 9.67 -2.65 1.88
N ASN A 246 9.60 -2.42 0.56
CA ASN A 246 10.70 -2.65 -0.36
C ASN A 246 11.28 -1.30 -0.82
N LYS A 247 12.06 -1.30 -1.90
CA LYS A 247 12.67 -0.10 -2.51
C LYS A 247 12.18 0.13 -3.93
N ILE A 248 11.00 -0.37 -4.28
CA ILE A 248 10.44 -0.33 -5.64
C ILE A 248 10.26 1.13 -6.04
N GLN A 249 10.77 1.52 -7.20
CA GLN A 249 10.72 2.91 -7.69
C GLN A 249 9.68 3.13 -8.78
N GLU A 250 9.44 2.11 -9.60
CA GLU A 250 8.61 2.20 -10.79
C GLU A 250 7.72 0.97 -10.95
N ILE A 251 6.53 1.16 -11.50
CA ILE A 251 5.62 0.08 -11.89
C ILE A 251 5.27 0.22 -13.37
N GLU A 252 5.74 -0.75 -14.15
CA GLU A 252 5.59 -0.79 -15.59
C GLU A 252 4.32 -1.53 -16.01
N ASN A 253 3.99 -1.44 -17.30
CA ASN A 253 2.87 -2.15 -17.87
C ASN A 253 3.15 -3.65 -17.83
N GLY A 254 2.15 -4.43 -17.42
CA GLY A 254 2.23 -5.89 -17.37
C GLY A 254 2.92 -6.46 -16.13
N THR A 255 3.44 -5.63 -15.20
CA THR A 255 4.04 -6.12 -13.94
C THR A 255 3.08 -6.99 -13.14
N PHE A 256 1.77 -6.68 -13.16
CA PHE A 256 0.75 -7.45 -12.44
C PHE A 256 -0.28 -8.06 -13.42
N PRO A 257 -0.01 -9.25 -13.99
CA PRO A 257 -0.93 -9.89 -14.93
C PRO A 257 -2.13 -10.62 -14.28
N MET A 258 -2.16 -10.73 -12.95
CA MET A 258 -3.11 -11.58 -12.20
C MET A 258 -4.53 -11.01 -12.17
N LYS A 259 -5.50 -11.74 -12.73
CA LYS A 259 -6.91 -11.27 -12.83
C LYS A 259 -7.75 -11.48 -11.57
N LYS A 260 -7.38 -12.48 -10.75
CA LYS A 260 -8.07 -12.83 -9.49
C LYS A 260 -7.51 -12.12 -8.26
N LEU A 261 -6.46 -11.31 -8.41
CA LEU A 261 -5.84 -10.62 -7.29
C LEU A 261 -6.86 -9.71 -6.60
N GLN A 262 -7.04 -9.91 -5.30
CA GLN A 262 -7.95 -9.15 -4.45
C GLN A 262 -7.21 -8.11 -3.61
N VAL A 263 -6.01 -8.43 -3.15
CA VAL A 263 -5.22 -7.57 -2.26
C VAL A 263 -3.82 -7.37 -2.85
N LEU A 264 -3.50 -6.12 -3.15
CA LEU A 264 -2.17 -5.69 -3.58
C LEU A 264 -1.61 -4.67 -2.59
N LYS A 265 -0.51 -5.02 -1.93
CA LYS A 265 0.15 -4.15 -0.97
C LYS A 265 1.50 -3.70 -1.51
N LEU A 266 1.64 -2.39 -1.70
CA LEU A 266 2.83 -1.73 -2.24
C LEU A 266 3.31 -0.59 -1.33
N SER A 267 2.79 -0.53 -0.10
CA SER A 267 3.10 0.51 0.86
C SER A 267 4.57 0.55 1.28
N GLU A 268 5.03 1.70 1.75
CA GLU A 268 6.40 1.91 2.25
C GLU A 268 7.48 1.55 1.21
N ASN A 269 7.22 1.85 -0.07
CA ASN A 269 8.19 1.72 -1.16
C ASN A 269 8.74 3.11 -1.55
N LYS A 270 9.35 3.21 -2.73
CA LYS A 270 9.86 4.46 -3.29
C LYS A 270 9.17 4.81 -4.61
N ILE A 271 7.94 4.33 -4.81
CA ILE A 271 7.25 4.40 -6.10
C ILE A 271 6.99 5.86 -6.43
N SER A 272 7.58 6.34 -7.53
CA SER A 272 7.34 7.69 -8.06
C SER A 272 6.73 7.70 -9.45
N ASN A 273 6.91 6.61 -10.21
CA ASN A 273 6.41 6.47 -11.57
C ASN A 273 5.52 5.23 -11.68
N ILE A 274 4.32 5.40 -12.21
CA ILE A 274 3.36 4.33 -12.47
C ILE A 274 2.82 4.56 -13.87
N THR A 275 2.97 3.57 -14.74
CA THR A 275 2.45 3.64 -16.10
C THR A 275 0.92 3.52 -16.13
N ASP A 276 0.27 4.12 -17.14
CA ASP A 276 -1.20 4.16 -17.29
C ASP A 276 -1.89 2.79 -17.22
N ASN A 277 -1.19 1.73 -17.64
CA ASN A 277 -1.72 0.37 -17.72
C ASN A 277 -1.15 -0.58 -16.66
N ALA A 278 -0.41 -0.07 -15.66
CA ALA A 278 0.21 -0.89 -14.61
C ALA A 278 -0.77 -1.83 -13.91
N PHE A 279 -2.02 -1.40 -13.70
CA PHE A 279 -3.08 -2.17 -13.03
C PHE A 279 -4.19 -2.65 -13.97
N LYS A 280 -3.95 -2.65 -15.29
CA LYS A 280 -4.97 -2.95 -16.30
C LYS A 280 -5.64 -4.32 -16.15
N SER A 281 -4.91 -5.31 -15.65
CA SER A 281 -5.40 -6.70 -15.51
C SER A 281 -6.11 -7.00 -14.18
N LEU A 282 -6.06 -6.08 -13.21
CA LEU A 282 -6.49 -6.32 -11.83
C LEU A 282 -8.01 -6.14 -11.62
N PHE A 283 -8.82 -6.86 -12.39
CA PHE A 283 -10.28 -6.68 -12.41
C PHE A 283 -10.98 -7.03 -11.09
N SER A 284 -10.41 -7.96 -10.32
CA SER A 284 -10.97 -8.45 -9.05
C SER A 284 -10.39 -7.73 -7.83
N LEU A 285 -9.59 -6.68 -8.02
CA LEU A 285 -8.89 -6.02 -6.92
C LEU A 285 -9.87 -5.29 -6.02
N GLU A 286 -9.82 -5.62 -4.73
CA GLU A 286 -10.67 -5.07 -3.69
C GLU A 286 -9.90 -4.08 -2.81
N THR A 287 -8.63 -4.36 -2.54
CA THR A 287 -7.75 -3.55 -1.69
C THR A 287 -6.44 -3.21 -2.39
N LEU A 288 -6.16 -1.92 -2.50
CA LEU A 288 -4.89 -1.39 -3.03
C LEU A 288 -4.25 -0.46 -1.99
N LEU A 289 -3.10 -0.87 -1.46
CA LEU A 289 -2.33 -0.08 -0.49
C LEU A 289 -1.07 0.50 -1.14
N LEU A 290 -0.99 1.83 -1.21
CA LEU A 290 0.12 2.59 -1.79
C LEU A 290 0.66 3.64 -0.80
N TYR A 291 0.30 3.58 0.48
CA TYR A 291 0.72 4.58 1.46
C TYR A 291 2.24 4.67 1.61
N LYS A 292 2.75 5.86 1.95
CA LYS A 292 4.17 6.13 2.19
C LYS A 292 5.04 5.74 0.98
N ASN A 293 4.67 6.27 -0.18
CA ASN A 293 5.44 6.21 -1.43
C ASN A 293 5.84 7.62 -1.87
N LYS A 294 6.24 7.80 -3.13
CA LYS A 294 6.68 9.09 -3.70
C LYS A 294 5.85 9.50 -4.91
N ILE A 295 4.59 9.07 -4.96
CA ILE A 295 3.72 9.26 -6.13
C ILE A 295 3.37 10.74 -6.24
N LYS A 296 3.73 11.36 -7.37
CA LYS A 296 3.47 12.80 -7.62
C LYS A 296 2.17 13.05 -8.37
N LYS A 297 1.82 12.13 -9.26
CA LYS A 297 0.64 12.21 -10.14
C LYS A 297 0.08 10.81 -10.33
N ILE A 298 -1.23 10.73 -10.45
CA ILE A 298 -1.94 9.50 -10.81
C ILE A 298 -2.30 9.60 -12.29
N PRO A 299 -1.89 8.64 -13.13
CA PRO A 299 -2.38 8.59 -14.50
C PRO A 299 -3.90 8.47 -14.55
N PRO A 300 -4.62 9.24 -15.38
CA PRO A 300 -6.09 9.27 -15.38
C PRO A 300 -6.76 7.90 -15.59
N LYS A 301 -6.10 6.98 -16.31
CA LYS A 301 -6.63 5.65 -16.61
C LYS A 301 -6.15 4.55 -15.67
N LEU A 302 -5.28 4.86 -14.70
CA LEU A 302 -4.63 3.87 -13.85
C LEU A 302 -5.63 2.94 -13.14
N PHE A 303 -6.74 3.51 -12.66
CA PHE A 303 -7.75 2.78 -11.90
C PHE A 303 -8.98 2.38 -12.73
N SER A 304 -8.96 2.62 -14.04
CA SER A 304 -10.15 2.48 -14.90
C SER A 304 -10.79 1.09 -14.91
N ASN A 305 -10.00 0.03 -14.67
CA ASN A 305 -10.46 -1.36 -14.65
C ASN A 305 -10.72 -1.92 -13.24
N LEU A 306 -10.43 -1.16 -12.17
CA LEU A 306 -10.52 -1.62 -10.78
C LEU A 306 -11.96 -1.51 -10.25
N LYS A 307 -12.91 -2.15 -10.93
CA LYS A 307 -14.35 -1.99 -10.66
C LYS A 307 -14.78 -2.57 -9.31
N CYS A 308 -14.02 -3.53 -8.78
CA CYS A 308 -14.25 -4.16 -7.49
C CYS A 308 -13.56 -3.46 -6.31
N LEU A 309 -12.83 -2.36 -6.56
CA LEU A 309 -12.02 -1.72 -5.52
C LEU A 309 -12.92 -1.11 -4.44
N THR A 310 -12.70 -1.52 -3.20
CA THR A 310 -13.42 -1.04 -2.01
C THR A 310 -12.54 -0.20 -1.10
N PHE A 311 -11.24 -0.47 -1.07
CA PHE A 311 -10.27 0.23 -0.22
C PHE A 311 -9.07 0.71 -1.04
N LEU A 312 -8.84 2.02 -1.05
CA LEU A 312 -7.69 2.66 -1.68
C LEU A 312 -6.99 3.59 -0.70
N ASP A 313 -5.72 3.29 -0.44
CA ASP A 313 -4.87 4.12 0.42
C ASP A 313 -3.69 4.68 -0.39
N LEU A 314 -3.73 6.00 -0.55
CA LEU A 314 -2.73 6.83 -1.21
C LEU A 314 -2.12 7.84 -0.23
N SER A 315 -2.29 7.62 1.07
CA SER A 315 -1.80 8.53 2.11
C SER A 315 -0.27 8.63 2.12
N ASN A 316 0.25 9.73 2.64
CA ASN A 316 1.68 9.98 2.76
C ASN A 316 2.44 9.79 1.42
N ASN A 317 1.95 10.48 0.39
CA ASN A 317 2.55 10.53 -0.94
C ASN A 317 2.86 11.98 -1.33
N ASN A 318 3.25 12.20 -2.57
CA ASN A 318 3.65 13.51 -3.08
C ASN A 318 2.60 14.11 -4.05
N LEU A 319 1.32 13.72 -3.92
CA LEU A 319 0.27 14.13 -4.85
C LEU A 319 0.01 15.63 -4.76
N MET A 320 0.05 16.32 -5.90
CA MET A 320 -0.14 17.79 -5.96
C MET A 320 -1.50 18.21 -6.51
N SER A 321 -2.06 17.42 -7.43
CA SER A 321 -3.34 17.71 -8.07
C SER A 321 -3.96 16.46 -8.70
N PHE A 322 -5.26 16.55 -8.98
CA PHE A 322 -6.01 15.58 -9.80
C PHE A 322 -6.49 16.24 -11.09
N THR A 323 -6.78 15.42 -12.08
CA THR A 323 -7.49 15.82 -13.31
C THR A 323 -9.01 15.75 -13.15
N GLY A 324 -9.51 14.98 -12.17
CA GLY A 324 -10.93 14.78 -11.88
C GLY A 324 -11.50 13.50 -12.51
N LEU A 325 -10.68 12.72 -13.22
CA LEU A 325 -11.10 11.50 -13.92
C LEU A 325 -10.57 10.21 -13.26
N GLU A 326 -9.62 10.32 -12.35
CA GLU A 326 -8.88 9.20 -11.75
C GLU A 326 -9.79 8.18 -11.06
N PHE A 327 -10.87 8.64 -10.44
CA PHE A 327 -11.79 7.82 -9.64
C PHE A 327 -13.14 7.55 -10.32
N GLN A 328 -13.29 7.91 -11.61
CA GLN A 328 -14.58 7.89 -12.32
C GLN A 328 -15.26 6.49 -12.35
N ASN A 329 -14.47 5.41 -12.37
CA ASN A 329 -14.98 4.04 -12.48
C ASN A 329 -15.04 3.29 -11.14
N LEU A 330 -14.66 3.93 -10.03
CA LEU A 330 -14.56 3.31 -8.72
C LEU A 330 -15.90 3.33 -7.96
N HIS A 331 -16.92 2.71 -8.55
CA HIS A 331 -18.29 2.76 -8.03
C HIS A 331 -18.48 2.02 -6.70
N LEU A 332 -17.65 1.01 -6.41
CA LEU A 332 -17.71 0.21 -5.19
C LEU A 332 -16.76 0.70 -4.08
N LEU A 333 -16.05 1.80 -4.31
CA LEU A 333 -15.09 2.34 -3.35
C LEU A 333 -15.82 2.81 -2.09
N ARG A 334 -15.36 2.32 -0.93
CA ARG A 334 -15.90 2.64 0.40
C ARG A 334 -14.93 3.49 1.20
N ASN A 335 -13.63 3.25 1.06
CA ASN A 335 -12.60 3.93 1.82
C ASN A 335 -11.56 4.51 0.87
N LEU A 336 -11.37 5.83 0.96
CA LEU A 336 -10.33 6.55 0.23
C LEU A 336 -9.50 7.37 1.23
N ASP A 337 -8.23 7.01 1.35
CA ASP A 337 -7.27 7.76 2.15
C ASP A 337 -6.30 8.54 1.24
N LEU A 338 -6.34 9.87 1.36
CA LEU A 338 -5.50 10.84 0.66
C LEU A 338 -4.74 11.73 1.65
N LYS A 339 -4.69 11.34 2.92
CA LYS A 339 -4.01 12.07 3.99
C LYS A 339 -2.53 12.33 3.66
N GLU A 340 -1.99 13.43 4.18
CA GLU A 340 -0.55 13.73 4.13
C GLU A 340 -0.01 13.72 2.69
N ASN A 341 -0.69 14.47 1.82
CA ASN A 341 -0.25 14.76 0.45
C ASN A 341 -0.04 16.28 0.30
N PHE A 342 0.16 16.76 -0.92
CA PHE A 342 0.37 18.18 -1.23
C PHE A 342 -0.77 18.76 -2.07
N LEU A 343 -1.98 18.23 -1.97
CA LEU A 343 -3.12 18.66 -2.76
C LEU A 343 -3.49 20.11 -2.43
N THR A 344 -3.56 20.98 -3.44
CA THR A 344 -3.93 22.40 -3.25
C THR A 344 -5.41 22.67 -3.54
N GLN A 345 -6.03 21.84 -4.36
CA GLN A 345 -7.43 21.92 -4.74
C GLN A 345 -7.96 20.54 -5.13
N ILE A 346 -9.28 20.38 -5.05
CA ILE A 346 -10.00 19.22 -5.59
C ILE A 346 -10.85 19.70 -6.78
N PRO A 347 -10.60 19.19 -8.00
CA PRO A 347 -11.43 19.52 -9.15
C PRO A 347 -12.91 19.19 -8.93
N ASN A 348 -13.77 19.89 -9.65
CA ASN A 348 -15.21 19.63 -9.59
C ASN A 348 -15.51 18.19 -10.01
N ASP A 349 -16.49 17.57 -9.35
CA ASP A 349 -16.99 16.22 -9.68
C ASP A 349 -15.95 15.08 -9.60
N THR A 350 -14.76 15.30 -9.03
CA THR A 350 -13.70 14.27 -8.83
C THR A 350 -14.23 12.99 -8.18
N PHE A 351 -15.17 13.11 -7.25
CA PHE A 351 -15.76 11.98 -6.51
C PHE A 351 -17.20 11.66 -6.92
N ALA A 352 -17.74 12.27 -7.98
CA ALA A 352 -19.16 12.17 -8.34
C ALA A 352 -19.66 10.72 -8.51
N ASN A 353 -18.78 9.83 -8.99
CA ASN A 353 -19.11 8.44 -9.27
C ASN A 353 -18.81 7.47 -8.13
N CYS A 354 -18.12 7.93 -7.07
CA CYS A 354 -17.80 7.16 -5.85
C CYS A 354 -19.00 7.11 -4.90
N THR A 355 -20.16 6.66 -5.39
CA THR A 355 -21.45 6.76 -4.67
C THR A 355 -21.55 5.87 -3.42
N ASN A 356 -20.65 4.89 -3.28
CA ASN A 356 -20.55 4.01 -2.12
C ASN A 356 -19.49 4.45 -1.10
N LEU A 357 -18.87 5.61 -1.27
CA LEU A 357 -17.81 6.06 -0.38
C LEU A 357 -18.38 6.34 1.02
N GLU A 358 -17.80 5.70 2.03
CA GLU A 358 -18.16 5.77 3.44
C GLU A 358 -17.14 6.63 4.22
N THR A 359 -15.85 6.55 3.89
CA THR A 359 -14.80 7.34 4.53
C THR A 359 -13.90 8.04 3.53
N LEU A 360 -13.68 9.33 3.73
CA LEU A 360 -12.74 10.14 2.97
C LEU A 360 -11.82 10.92 3.92
N ASP A 361 -10.52 10.62 3.88
CA ASP A 361 -9.51 11.39 4.59
C ASP A 361 -8.70 12.24 3.62
N LEU A 362 -8.82 13.56 3.77
CA LEU A 362 -8.08 14.60 3.04
C LEU A 362 -7.22 15.44 3.99
N SER A 363 -6.99 14.98 5.22
CA SER A 363 -6.22 15.72 6.23
C SER A 363 -4.76 15.90 5.82
N LYS A 364 -4.10 16.89 6.44
CA LYS A 364 -2.67 17.17 6.22
C LYS A 364 -2.33 17.41 4.74
N ASN A 365 -3.21 18.10 4.02
CA ASN A 365 -2.97 18.55 2.66
C ASN A 365 -2.79 20.08 2.64
N LYS A 366 -2.82 20.70 1.45
CA LYS A 366 -2.67 22.15 1.26
C LYS A 366 -3.93 22.77 0.65
N LEU A 367 -5.10 22.17 0.91
CA LEU A 367 -6.37 22.60 0.32
C LEU A 367 -6.73 24.01 0.80
N ARG A 368 -7.16 24.88 -0.12
CA ARG A 368 -7.43 26.30 0.17
C ARG A 368 -8.91 26.69 0.18
N PHE A 369 -9.70 26.08 -0.70
CA PHE A 369 -11.14 26.34 -0.82
C PHE A 369 -11.86 25.07 -1.25
N LEU A 370 -13.16 25.00 -0.98
CA LEU A 370 -14.03 23.90 -1.41
C LEU A 370 -15.26 24.44 -2.15
N ASN A 371 -15.50 23.90 -3.34
CA ASN A 371 -16.60 24.32 -4.21
C ASN A 371 -17.90 23.55 -3.88
N ALA A 372 -19.02 24.00 -4.45
CA ALA A 372 -20.31 23.36 -4.28
C ALA A 372 -20.35 21.89 -4.74
N SER A 373 -19.57 21.53 -5.76
CA SER A 373 -19.55 20.20 -6.36
C SER A 373 -18.41 19.30 -5.88
N THR A 374 -17.55 19.76 -4.96
CA THR A 374 -16.39 18.99 -4.50
C THR A 374 -16.78 17.62 -3.93
N PHE A 375 -17.86 17.54 -3.16
CA PHE A 375 -18.37 16.28 -2.56
C PHE A 375 -19.69 15.81 -3.17
N ARG A 376 -19.99 16.23 -4.40
CA ARG A 376 -21.18 15.78 -5.11
C ARG A 376 -21.14 14.26 -5.28
N GLY A 377 -22.27 13.59 -5.13
CA GLY A 377 -22.39 12.13 -5.25
C GLY A 377 -22.10 11.34 -3.97
N LEU A 378 -21.48 11.95 -2.95
CA LEU A 378 -21.07 11.28 -1.71
C LEU A 378 -22.20 11.14 -0.67
N GLY A 379 -23.36 10.64 -1.08
CA GLY A 379 -24.55 10.54 -0.23
C GLY A 379 -24.44 9.51 0.91
N LYS A 380 -23.54 8.52 0.78
CA LYS A 380 -23.30 7.48 1.78
C LYS A 380 -22.15 7.79 2.74
N LEU A 381 -21.48 8.93 2.57
CA LEU A 381 -20.31 9.29 3.37
C LEU A 381 -20.68 9.40 4.85
N ILE A 382 -19.90 8.74 5.70
CA ILE A 382 -20.04 8.66 7.16
C ILE A 382 -18.98 9.54 7.83
N SER A 383 -17.74 9.49 7.32
CA SER A 383 -16.61 10.22 7.89
C SER A 383 -15.89 11.05 6.83
N LEU A 384 -15.76 12.35 7.09
CA LEU A 384 -14.99 13.29 6.29
C LEU A 384 -13.96 14.00 7.18
N VAL A 385 -12.69 13.82 6.87
CA VAL A 385 -11.57 14.44 7.59
C VAL A 385 -10.88 15.45 6.69
N LEU A 386 -10.89 16.72 7.08
CA LEU A 386 -10.26 17.85 6.40
C LEU A 386 -9.27 18.60 7.31
N SER A 387 -8.95 18.03 8.48
CA SER A 387 -8.04 18.62 9.46
C SER A 387 -6.67 18.95 8.88
N GLU A 388 -6.00 19.96 9.43
CA GLU A 388 -4.62 20.33 9.06
C GLU A 388 -4.50 20.65 7.55
N ASN A 389 -5.39 21.50 7.04
CA ASN A 389 -5.34 22.05 5.68
C ASN A 389 -5.17 23.59 5.74
N GLN A 390 -5.30 24.27 4.60
CA GLN A 390 -5.21 25.72 4.47
C GLN A 390 -6.57 26.34 4.09
N LEU A 391 -7.68 25.69 4.48
CA LEU A 391 -9.02 26.10 4.05
C LEU A 391 -9.42 27.40 4.72
N TYR A 392 -9.69 28.44 3.92
CA TYR A 392 -10.18 29.73 4.43
C TYR A 392 -11.64 30.00 4.06
N GLU A 393 -12.17 29.29 3.05
CA GLU A 393 -13.54 29.44 2.58
C GLU A 393 -14.13 28.10 2.14
N VAL A 394 -15.43 27.91 2.41
CA VAL A 394 -16.24 26.84 1.85
C VAL A 394 -17.50 27.44 1.23
N HIS A 395 -17.95 26.89 0.10
CA HIS A 395 -19.23 27.29 -0.47
C HIS A 395 -20.40 26.76 0.38
N PHE A 396 -21.47 27.54 0.57
CA PHE A 396 -22.60 27.17 1.44
C PHE A 396 -23.32 25.85 1.06
N LYS A 397 -23.15 25.38 -0.19
CA LYS A 397 -23.69 24.09 -0.68
C LYS A 397 -22.69 22.93 -0.69
N THR A 398 -21.43 23.13 -0.31
CA THR A 398 -20.36 22.11 -0.39
C THR A 398 -20.74 20.79 0.29
N PHE A 399 -21.44 20.85 1.42
CA PHE A 399 -21.86 19.66 2.19
C PHE A 399 -23.32 19.23 1.94
N SER A 400 -24.01 19.82 0.96
CA SER A 400 -25.45 19.61 0.74
C SER A 400 -25.84 18.16 0.40
N THR A 401 -24.90 17.36 -0.10
CA THR A 401 -25.09 15.95 -0.44
C THR A 401 -24.83 14.99 0.73
N LEU A 402 -24.13 15.44 1.78
CA LEU A 402 -23.57 14.60 2.84
C LEU A 402 -24.60 14.25 3.95
N LYS A 403 -25.77 13.75 3.57
CA LYS A 403 -26.91 13.53 4.48
C LYS A 403 -26.66 12.46 5.55
N ASN A 404 -25.69 11.58 5.34
CA ASN A 404 -25.38 10.48 6.25
C ASN A 404 -24.13 10.71 7.12
N LEU A 405 -23.52 11.90 7.02
CA LEU A 405 -22.25 12.19 7.69
C LEU A 405 -22.43 12.26 9.21
N THR A 406 -21.61 11.51 9.93
CA THR A 406 -21.57 11.49 11.41
C THR A 406 -20.31 12.17 11.95
N THR A 407 -19.20 12.06 11.22
CA THR A 407 -17.90 12.61 11.62
C THR A 407 -17.43 13.65 10.61
N LEU A 408 -17.17 14.88 11.09
CA LEU A 408 -16.63 15.98 10.30
C LEU A 408 -15.51 16.68 11.07
N TYR A 409 -14.28 16.56 10.58
CA TYR A 409 -13.15 17.27 11.17
C TYR A 409 -12.66 18.38 10.23
N ILE A 410 -12.76 19.62 10.67
CA ILE A 410 -12.29 20.83 9.95
C ILE A 410 -11.39 21.70 10.85
N ASP A 411 -10.88 21.13 11.93
CA ASP A 411 -9.91 21.77 12.83
C ASP A 411 -8.57 22.03 12.14
N ASN A 412 -7.75 22.91 12.72
CA ASN A 412 -6.44 23.26 12.18
C ASN A 412 -6.51 23.70 10.71
N ASN A 413 -7.39 24.66 10.42
CA ASN A 413 -7.57 25.28 9.11
C ASN A 413 -7.50 26.82 9.26
N MET A 414 -7.89 27.55 8.22
CA MET A 414 -7.79 29.02 8.15
C MET A 414 -9.17 29.70 8.11
N PHE A 415 -10.22 29.08 8.66
CA PHE A 415 -11.58 29.65 8.62
C PHE A 415 -11.73 30.89 9.51
N PRO A 416 -12.07 32.06 8.93
CA PRO A 416 -12.50 33.22 9.72
C PRO A 416 -13.96 33.11 10.16
N SER A 417 -14.81 32.48 9.35
CA SER A 417 -16.22 32.20 9.64
C SER A 417 -16.69 31.03 8.78
N LEU A 418 -17.93 30.57 8.97
CA LEU A 418 -18.59 29.62 8.08
C LEU A 418 -19.88 30.24 7.52
N PRO A 419 -20.18 30.05 6.22
CA PRO A 419 -21.43 30.53 5.65
C PRO A 419 -22.66 29.98 6.38
N SER A 420 -23.74 30.74 6.36
CA SER A 420 -24.99 30.34 6.99
C SER A 420 -25.50 29.01 6.44
N ARG A 421 -26.00 28.15 7.33
CA ARG A 421 -26.59 26.83 7.04
C ARG A 421 -25.61 25.76 6.54
N THR A 422 -24.31 26.02 6.54
CA THR A 422 -23.29 25.09 6.02
C THR A 422 -23.35 23.71 6.70
N LEU A 423 -23.57 23.66 8.01
CA LEU A 423 -23.64 22.42 8.79
C LEU A 423 -25.06 21.84 8.91
N ASP A 424 -26.09 22.61 8.55
CA ASP A 424 -27.50 22.21 8.69
C ASP A 424 -27.89 21.10 7.70
N TYR A 425 -27.11 20.94 6.62
CA TYR A 425 -27.27 19.88 5.63
C TYR A 425 -26.97 18.47 6.16
N MET A 426 -26.33 18.36 7.33
CA MET A 426 -25.82 17.11 7.89
C MET A 426 -26.47 16.83 9.26
N PRO A 427 -27.75 16.40 9.29
CA PRO A 427 -28.51 16.25 10.54
C PRO A 427 -27.98 15.13 11.45
N LYS A 428 -27.24 14.16 10.89
CA LYS A 428 -26.67 13.01 11.60
C LYS A 428 -25.28 13.26 12.20
N LEU A 429 -24.77 14.50 12.16
CA LEU A 429 -23.48 14.82 12.77
C LEU A 429 -23.49 14.48 14.26
N GLU A 430 -22.45 13.79 14.69
CA GLU A 430 -22.18 13.37 16.06
C GLU A 430 -20.81 13.88 16.54
N ASN A 431 -19.80 13.82 15.68
CA ASN A 431 -18.41 14.12 16.05
C ASN A 431 -17.85 15.22 15.15
N VAL A 432 -17.73 16.43 15.69
CA VAL A 432 -17.25 17.60 14.96
C VAL A 432 -16.03 18.20 15.64
N LYS A 433 -15.00 18.54 14.84
CA LYS A 433 -13.82 19.27 15.30
C LYS A 433 -13.70 20.62 14.58
N LEU A 434 -13.56 21.69 15.35
CA LEU A 434 -13.57 23.09 14.89
C LEU A 434 -12.42 23.93 15.45
N SER A 435 -11.65 23.40 16.40
CA SER A 435 -10.56 24.11 17.08
C SER A 435 -9.46 24.54 16.10
N ASN A 436 -8.61 25.46 16.55
CA ASN A 436 -7.47 25.96 15.79
C ASN A 436 -7.83 26.49 14.40
N ASN A 437 -8.92 27.25 14.33
CA ASN A 437 -9.27 28.09 13.18
C ASN A 437 -9.27 29.56 13.63
N PRO A 438 -8.82 30.51 12.78
CA PRO A 438 -8.76 31.93 13.07
C PRO A 438 -10.14 32.61 13.06
N TRP A 439 -11.06 32.13 13.90
CA TRP A 439 -12.43 32.64 14.00
C TRP A 439 -12.43 34.17 14.24
N HIS A 440 -12.98 34.90 13.27
CA HIS A 440 -13.19 36.35 13.29
C HIS A 440 -14.60 36.63 13.78
N CYS A 441 -14.73 36.92 15.07
CA CYS A 441 -15.97 37.04 15.80
C CYS A 441 -16.68 38.37 15.54
N ASP A 442 -17.31 38.44 14.36
CA ASP A 442 -18.23 39.48 13.94
C ASP A 442 -19.60 38.87 13.57
N CYS A 443 -20.44 39.63 12.85
CA CYS A 443 -21.75 39.16 12.47
C CYS A 443 -21.74 37.98 11.47
N HIS A 444 -20.66 37.76 10.71
CA HIS A 444 -20.52 36.60 9.83
C HIS A 444 -20.35 35.29 10.63
N THR A 445 -19.77 35.40 11.83
CA THR A 445 -19.54 34.27 12.75
C THR A 445 -20.77 33.93 13.61
N LEU A 446 -21.85 34.73 13.53
CA LEU A 446 -23.10 34.50 14.27
C LEU A 446 -23.67 33.09 14.04
N TYR A 447 -23.65 32.60 12.81
CA TYR A 447 -24.15 31.26 12.48
C TYR A 447 -23.39 30.18 13.25
N ILE A 448 -22.06 30.15 13.12
CA ILE A 448 -21.25 29.10 13.74
C ILE A 448 -21.25 29.22 15.28
N SER A 449 -21.26 30.45 15.82
CA SER A 449 -21.44 30.68 17.26
C SER A 449 -22.76 30.12 17.79
N ALA A 450 -23.87 30.36 17.08
CA ALA A 450 -25.17 29.79 17.44
C ALA A 450 -25.19 28.26 17.30
N TRP A 451 -24.60 27.72 16.23
CA TRP A 451 -24.54 26.29 15.99
C TRP A 451 -23.74 25.56 17.08
N VAL A 452 -22.55 26.07 17.44
CA VAL A 452 -21.71 25.51 18.51
C VAL A 452 -22.42 25.54 19.86
N ARG A 453 -23.13 26.63 20.18
CA ARG A 453 -23.92 26.74 21.42
C ARG A 453 -25.05 25.70 21.49
N LEU A 454 -25.72 25.44 20.37
CA LEU A 454 -26.83 24.47 20.32
C LEU A 454 -26.36 23.01 20.23
N ASN A 455 -25.12 22.77 19.81
CA ASN A 455 -24.57 21.45 19.54
C ASN A 455 -23.29 21.17 20.35
N GLU A 456 -23.18 21.70 21.58
CA GLU A 456 -21.97 21.60 22.40
C GLU A 456 -21.50 20.14 22.59
N MET A 457 -22.44 19.21 22.77
CA MET A 457 -22.15 17.78 22.93
C MET A 457 -21.56 17.11 21.68
N LYS A 458 -21.68 17.74 20.51
CA LYS A 458 -21.14 17.23 19.24
C LYS A 458 -19.71 17.68 18.98
N ILE A 459 -19.19 18.63 19.76
CA ILE A 459 -17.84 19.14 19.62
C ILE A 459 -16.89 18.20 20.37
N TRP A 460 -16.05 17.46 19.62
CA TRP A 460 -15.15 16.45 20.18
C TRP A 460 -13.75 17.00 20.49
N ASP A 461 -13.49 18.29 20.25
CA ASP A 461 -12.22 18.96 20.56
C ASP A 461 -12.40 20.14 21.54
N TYR A 462 -11.34 20.93 21.72
CA TYR A 462 -11.41 22.14 22.54
C TYR A 462 -12.45 23.11 21.97
N SER A 463 -13.27 23.71 22.84
CA SER A 463 -14.27 24.69 22.42
C SER A 463 -13.61 25.81 21.59
N PRO A 464 -14.11 26.10 20.37
CA PRO A 464 -13.49 27.08 19.50
C PRO A 464 -13.56 28.48 20.10
N THR A 465 -12.45 29.21 20.01
CA THR A 465 -12.28 30.56 20.54
C THR A 465 -12.06 31.57 19.42
N CYS A 466 -12.48 32.80 19.65
CA CYS A 466 -12.19 33.92 18.79
C CYS A 466 -10.68 34.22 18.79
N ILE A 467 -10.14 34.51 17.61
CA ILE A 467 -8.78 35.03 17.43
C ILE A 467 -8.82 36.52 17.05
N SER A 468 -9.91 36.97 16.43
CA SER A 468 -10.13 38.35 16.10
C SER A 468 -11.60 38.70 16.24
N PRO A 469 -11.97 40.00 16.35
CA PRO A 469 -11.09 41.14 16.61
C PRO A 469 -10.46 41.08 18.01
N TRP A 470 -9.38 41.85 18.25
CA TRP A 470 -8.55 41.79 19.46
C TRP A 470 -9.32 41.89 20.79
N TYR A 471 -10.43 42.64 20.84
CA TYR A 471 -11.24 42.79 22.05
C TYR A 471 -12.12 41.57 22.37
N LEU A 472 -12.31 40.66 21.41
CA LEU A 472 -12.98 39.37 21.59
C LEU A 472 -11.99 38.21 21.60
N GLU A 473 -10.69 38.44 21.46
CA GLU A 473 -9.68 37.39 21.45
C GLU A 473 -9.78 36.51 22.70
N GLY A 474 -9.64 35.19 22.51
CA GLY A 474 -9.75 34.19 23.56
C GLY A 474 -11.19 33.89 24.05
N HIS A 475 -12.20 34.64 23.62
CA HIS A 475 -13.58 34.37 24.00
C HIS A 475 -14.11 33.12 23.29
N PHE A 476 -14.81 32.26 24.04
CA PHE A 476 -15.43 31.06 23.48
C PHE A 476 -16.62 31.40 22.58
N LEU A 477 -16.65 30.85 21.35
CA LEU A 477 -17.74 31.07 20.39
C LEU A 477 -19.11 30.75 20.96
N LYS A 478 -19.23 29.70 21.79
CA LYS A 478 -20.50 29.27 22.40
C LYS A 478 -21.14 30.32 23.32
N LYS A 479 -20.35 31.24 23.88
CA LYS A 479 -20.83 32.28 24.80
C LYS A 479 -21.33 33.53 24.07
N LEU A 480 -20.87 33.76 22.84
CA LEU A 480 -21.20 34.94 22.06
C LEU A 480 -22.59 34.79 21.42
N LYS A 481 -23.34 35.89 21.39
CA LYS A 481 -24.69 36.02 20.87
C LYS A 481 -24.75 37.22 19.94
N PHE A 482 -25.94 37.48 19.44
CA PHE A 482 -26.21 38.58 18.52
C PHE A 482 -25.67 39.94 19.04
N PRO A 483 -25.89 40.35 20.31
CA PRO A 483 -25.42 41.66 20.78
C PRO A 483 -23.89 41.76 20.83
N GLU A 484 -23.17 40.71 21.24
CA GLU A 484 -21.71 40.79 21.30
C GLU A 484 -21.06 40.76 19.91
N LEU A 485 -21.67 40.10 18.92
CA LEU A 485 -21.09 39.90 17.59
C LEU A 485 -21.48 40.96 16.56
N CYS A 486 -22.71 41.48 16.62
CA CYS A 486 -23.29 42.33 15.57
C CYS A 486 -23.57 43.78 16.03
N SER A 487 -23.57 44.08 17.34
CA SER A 487 -23.83 45.43 17.82
C SER A 487 -22.72 46.39 17.38
N GLY A 488 -23.07 47.36 16.54
CA GLY A 488 -22.15 48.34 15.96
C GLY A 488 -21.94 48.21 14.45
N GLN A 489 -22.12 47.04 13.85
CA GLN A 489 -22.10 46.89 12.37
C GLN A 489 -23.34 47.49 11.69
N TRP A 490 -24.39 47.74 12.45
CA TRP A 490 -25.55 48.51 11.98
C TRP A 490 -25.23 49.99 11.75
N ALA A 491 -24.23 50.57 12.42
CA ALA A 491 -23.86 51.97 12.23
C ALA A 491 -23.27 52.23 10.83
N SER A 492 -22.66 51.21 10.21
CA SER A 492 -22.11 51.26 8.86
C SER A 492 -23.13 50.94 7.75
N MET A 493 -24.28 50.35 8.11
CA MET A 493 -25.43 50.14 7.21
C MET A 493 -26.48 51.26 7.28
N VAL A 494 -26.20 52.34 8.02
CA VAL A 494 -27.04 53.56 8.03
C VAL A 494 -26.76 54.40 6.79
N ASN A 495 -27.10 53.84 5.63
CA ASN A 495 -27.58 54.65 4.50
C ASN A 495 -28.95 54.12 4.01
N LEU A 496 -29.64 53.35 4.85
CA LEU A 496 -31.04 53.00 4.66
C LEU A 496 -31.89 53.79 5.66
N SER A 497 -32.83 54.54 5.12
CA SER A 497 -33.81 55.38 5.82
C SER A 497 -34.51 54.59 6.96
N PRO A 498 -34.73 55.20 8.13
CA PRO A 498 -35.21 54.48 9.30
C PRO A 498 -36.63 53.93 9.08
N ARG A 499 -36.80 52.62 9.24
CA ARG A 499 -38.11 52.03 9.52
C ARG A 499 -38.44 52.30 10.98
N LEU A 500 -39.49 53.10 11.19
CA LEU A 500 -40.04 53.43 12.50
C LEU A 500 -40.33 52.16 13.34
N PRO A 501 -40.05 52.18 14.65
CA PRO A 501 -40.46 51.11 15.56
C PRO A 501 -42.00 51.01 15.66
N MET A 502 -42.51 49.77 15.75
CA MET A 502 -43.93 49.39 15.87
C MET A 502 -44.60 49.81 17.21
N GLN A 503 -44.25 50.96 17.76
CA GLN A 503 -44.90 51.55 18.94
C GLN A 503 -45.49 52.95 18.70
N GLN A 504 -45.31 53.54 17.51
CA GLN A 504 -45.87 54.86 17.18
C GLN A 504 -47.01 54.84 16.14
N LEU A 505 -47.40 53.67 15.63
CA LEU A 505 -48.47 53.55 14.61
C LEU A 505 -49.91 53.50 15.17
N LEU A 506 -50.10 53.56 16.50
CA LEU A 506 -51.43 53.63 17.12
C LEU A 506 -51.98 55.06 17.29
N ALA A 507 -51.24 56.09 16.88
CA ALA A 507 -51.60 57.49 17.13
C ALA A 507 -52.05 58.29 15.88
N LEU A 508 -52.16 57.67 14.70
CA LEU A 508 -52.56 58.38 13.48
C LEU A 508 -53.72 57.66 12.78
N ASN A 509 -54.93 58.18 13.02
CA ASN A 509 -56.13 57.92 12.22
C ASN A 509 -55.89 58.46 10.79
N VAL A 510 -55.45 57.60 9.87
CA VAL A 510 -55.45 57.93 8.44
C VAL A 510 -56.05 56.75 7.66
N THR A 511 -57.22 57.00 7.10
CA THR A 511 -57.95 56.10 6.20
C THR A 511 -57.20 55.91 4.88
N VAL A 512 -56.84 54.67 4.55
CA VAL A 512 -56.22 54.32 3.26
C VAL A 512 -57.31 53.99 2.24
N ASN A 513 -57.52 54.89 1.28
CA ASN A 513 -58.27 54.61 0.05
C ASN A 513 -57.44 53.69 -0.86
N ARG A 514 -57.90 52.46 -1.08
CA ARG A 514 -57.35 51.53 -2.10
C ARG A 514 -58.05 51.76 -3.45
N LYS A 515 -57.28 52.00 -4.51
CA LYS A 515 -57.71 51.70 -5.89
C LYS A 515 -56.86 50.54 -6.42
N PRO A 516 -57.46 49.52 -7.07
CA PRO A 516 -56.75 48.42 -7.71
C PRO A 516 -56.53 48.69 -9.21
N GLN A 517 -55.38 48.27 -9.76
CA GLN A 517 -55.20 48.15 -11.21
C GLN A 517 -55.07 46.67 -11.60
N ARG A 518 -55.91 46.28 -12.56
CA ARG A 518 -56.08 44.95 -13.17
C ARG A 518 -55.19 44.78 -14.41
N SER A 519 -54.87 43.50 -14.64
CA SER A 519 -54.55 42.74 -15.86
C SER A 519 -54.84 43.31 -17.27
N LEU A 520 -53.96 42.96 -18.21
CA LEU A 520 -54.11 42.63 -19.66
C LEU A 520 -52.77 41.95 -20.07
N GLY A 521 -52.62 40.84 -20.80
CA GLY A 521 -53.48 40.08 -21.71
C GLY A 521 -52.86 40.03 -23.13
N ASP A 522 -52.17 38.92 -23.42
CA ASP A 522 -51.96 38.18 -24.70
C ASP A 522 -51.12 38.70 -25.91
N ASP A 523 -50.31 37.74 -26.39
CA ASP A 523 -49.87 37.33 -27.75
C ASP A 523 -49.18 38.29 -28.75
N GLU A 524 -47.96 37.89 -29.19
CA GLU A 524 -47.68 37.50 -30.60
C GLU A 524 -46.25 36.93 -30.78
N ASP A 525 -46.18 35.74 -31.39
CA ASP A 525 -45.02 35.09 -32.03
C ASP A 525 -44.43 35.96 -33.15
N VAL A 526 -43.10 35.96 -33.37
CA VAL A 526 -42.45 35.83 -34.70
C VAL A 526 -40.97 35.45 -34.53
N THR A 527 -40.64 34.26 -35.03
CA THR A 527 -39.31 33.82 -35.48
C THR A 527 -38.88 34.53 -36.77
N SER A 528 -37.62 34.97 -36.87
CA SER A 528 -36.81 34.77 -38.10
C SER A 528 -35.37 35.20 -37.91
N GLU A 529 -34.49 34.31 -38.35
CA GLU A 529 -33.10 34.55 -38.75
C GLU A 529 -32.99 35.77 -39.67
N ASP A 530 -31.88 36.49 -39.58
CA ASP A 530 -31.18 36.88 -40.80
C ASP A 530 -29.68 37.05 -40.52
N GLN A 531 -28.89 36.38 -41.38
CA GLN A 531 -27.47 36.64 -41.57
C GLN A 531 -27.29 38.08 -42.11
N TRP A 532 -26.05 38.53 -42.25
CA TRP A 532 -25.50 39.01 -43.53
C TRP A 532 -24.09 39.56 -43.30
N LYS A 533 -23.15 38.91 -44.02
CA LYS A 533 -21.88 39.40 -44.58
C LYS A 533 -20.68 39.63 -43.66
#